data_AF-A0A0K9GR86-F1
#
_entry.id   AF-A0A0K9GR86-F1
#
_cell.length_a   1.000
_cell.length_b   1.000
_cell.length_c   1.000
_cell.angle_alpha   90.00
_cell.angle_beta   90.00
_cell.angle_gamma   90.00
#
_symmetry.space_group_name_H-M   'P 1'
#
loop_
_entity.id
_entity.type
_entity.pdbx_description
1 polymer ?
#
loop_
_entity_poly.entity_id
_entity_poly.type
_entity_poly.pdbx_seq_one_letter_code
_entity_poly.pdbx_strand_id
1 'polypeptide(L)' 'MTKLMKMVEAQKALLIEQLLSHGVYKTSDQKHLYDVSLNILVKEFEQIQNNEHSTTKNIVT' A
#
# COMPACT_ATOMS: atom_id res chain seq x y z
N MET A 1 -26.81 2.32 -0.96
CA MET A 1 -25.37 2.52 -0.69
C MET A 1 -24.85 3.68 -1.53
N THR A 2 -24.31 4.69 -0.84
CA THR A 2 -23.94 6.00 -1.37
C THR A 2 -22.71 5.89 -2.29
N LYS A 3 -22.67 6.65 -3.38
CA LYS A 3 -21.56 6.68 -4.37
C LYS A 3 -20.18 6.82 -3.74
N LEU A 4 -20.10 7.53 -2.61
CA LEU A 4 -18.89 7.72 -1.81
C LEU A 4 -18.30 6.41 -1.25
N MET A 5 -19.15 5.50 -0.75
CA MET A 5 -18.68 4.21 -0.21
C MET A 5 -18.01 3.37 -1.29
N LYS A 6 -18.60 3.34 -2.49
CA LYS A 6 -18.02 2.63 -3.65
C LYS A 6 -16.66 3.18 -4.05
N MET A 7 -16.46 4.50 -3.96
CA MET A 7 -15.16 5.11 -4.27
C MET A 7 -14.10 4.74 -3.22
N VAL A 8 -14.46 4.70 -1.94
CA VAL A 8 -13.55 4.28 -0.86
C VAL A 8 -13.17 2.80 -1.01
N GLU A 9 -14.14 1.94 -1.32
CA GLU A 9 -13.89 0.52 -1.58
C GLU A 9 -12.97 0.31 -2.79
N ALA A 10 -13.22 1.03 -3.90
CA ALA A 10 -12.38 0.98 -5.08
C ALA A 10 -10.95 1.47 -4.80
N GLN A 11 -10.81 2.54 -4.03
CA GLN A 11 -9.50 3.06 -3.63
C GLN A 11 -8.75 2.07 -2.72
N LYS A 12 -9.46 1.39 -1.81
CA LYS A 12 -8.87 0.32 -0.98
C LYS A 12 -8.40 -0.85 -1.85
N ALA A 13 -9.21 -1.28 -2.81
CA ALA A 13 -8.86 -2.37 -3.71
C ALA A 13 -7.61 -2.04 -4.54
N LEU A 14 -7.57 -0.85 -5.14
CA LEU A 14 -6.41 -0.37 -5.91
C LEU A 14 -5.12 -0.39 -5.09
N LEU A 15 -5.19 0.07 -3.84
CA LEU A 15 -4.01 0.12 -2.97
C LEU A 15 -3.51 -1.29 -2.59
N ILE A 16 -4.44 -2.23 -2.36
CA ILE A 16 -4.10 -3.64 -2.12
C ILE A 16 -3.41 -4.22 -3.35
N GLU A 17 -3.94 -3.99 -4.56
CA GLU A 17 -3.33 -4.46 -5.81
C GLU A 17 -1.92 -3.88 -6.01
N GLN A 18 -1.73 -2.58 -5.73
CA GLN A 18 -0.41 -1.96 -5.81
C GLN A 18 0.57 -2.58 -4.82
N LEU A 19 0.16 -2.81 -3.56
CA LEU A 19 1.00 -3.46 -2.56
C LEU A 19 1.36 -4.91 -2.97
N LEU A 20 0.38 -5.67 -3.45
CA LEU A 20 0.60 -7.01 -3.97
C LEU A 20 1.58 -7.01 -5.15
N SER A 21 1.47 -6.02 -6.05
CA SER A 21 2.38 -5.87 -7.18
C SER A 21 3.82 -5.55 -6.75
N HIS A 22 4.03 -4.95 -5.58
CA HIS A 22 5.36 -4.74 -5.00
C HIS A 22 5.84 -5.96 -4.18
N GLY A 23 5.09 -7.07 -4.21
CA GLY A 23 5.42 -8.28 -3.45
C GLY A 23 5.06 -8.20 -1.96
N VAL A 24 4.24 -7.23 -1.57
CA VAL A 24 3.76 -7.08 -0.19
C VAL A 24 2.41 -7.78 -0.06
N TYR A 25 2.40 -8.88 0.68
CA TYR A 25 1.19 -9.71 0.90
C TYR A 25 0.59 -9.52 2.30
N LYS A 26 1.35 -8.92 3.20
CA LYS A 26 1.00 -8.67 4.60
C LYS A 26 1.57 -7.33 5.01
N THR A 27 0.89 -6.64 5.91
CA THR A 27 1.44 -5.44 6.53
C THR A 27 2.60 -5.81 7.47
N SER A 28 3.40 -4.82 7.84
CA SER A 28 4.49 -4.95 8.81
C SER A 28 4.06 -5.59 10.16
N ASP A 29 2.78 -5.46 10.51
CA ASP A 29 2.14 -6.08 11.69
C ASP A 29 1.70 -7.55 11.45
N GLN A 30 2.13 -8.18 10.35
CA GLN A 30 1.72 -9.51 9.87
C GLN A 30 0.21 -9.69 9.58
N LYS A 31 -0.55 -8.60 9.53
CA LYS A 31 -1.98 -8.64 9.19
C LYS A 31 -2.19 -8.74 7.69
N HIS A 32 -3.27 -9.41 7.31
CA HIS A 32 -3.68 -9.51 5.91
C HIS A 32 -4.12 -8.14 5.37
N LEU A 33 -3.72 -7.81 4.13
CA LEU A 33 -4.06 -6.54 3.48
C LEU A 33 -5.57 -6.24 3.43
N TYR A 34 -6.41 -7.27 3.37
CA TYR A 34 -7.86 -7.14 3.37
C TYR A 34 -8.45 -6.86 4.76
N ASP A 35 -7.79 -7.36 5.81
CA ASP A 35 -8.22 -7.24 7.20
C ASP A 35 -7.85 -5.88 7.81
N VAL A 36 -6.85 -5.20 7.24
CA VAL A 36 -6.39 -3.90 7.71
C VAL A 36 -7.20 -2.74 7.15
N SER A 37 -7.17 -1.63 7.88
CA SER A 37 -7.78 -0.35 7.50
C SER A 37 -7.01 0.32 6.35
N LEU A 38 -7.71 1.12 5.54
CA LEU A 38 -7.11 1.91 4.44
C LEU A 38 -5.91 2.75 4.90
N ASN A 39 -5.98 3.34 6.10
CA ASN A 39 -4.88 4.12 6.66
C ASN A 39 -3.57 3.33 6.81
N ILE A 40 -3.67 2.04 7.15
CA ILE A 40 -2.48 1.17 7.25
C ILE A 40 -1.96 0.84 5.85
N LEU A 41 -2.85 0.50 4.92
CA LEU A 41 -2.50 0.25 3.52
C LEU A 41 -1.73 1.43 2.91
N VAL A 42 -2.23 2.66 3.13
CA VAL A 42 -1.58 3.90 2.65
C VAL A 42 -0.19 4.05 3.26
N LYS A 43 -0.07 3.86 4.57
CA LYS A 43 1.22 3.98 5.27
C LYS A 43 2.26 2.97 4.78
N GLU A 44 1.85 1.71 4.57
CA GLU A 44 2.74 0.67 4.02
C GLU A 44 3.17 1.02 2.59
N PHE A 45 2.24 1.50 1.76
CA PHE A 45 2.52 1.93 0.40
C PHE A 45 3.50 3.12 0.37
N GLU A 46 3.28 4.13 1.22
CA GLU A 46 4.20 5.26 1.37
C GLU A 46 5.59 4.82 1.85
N GLN A 47 5.68 3.83 2.76
CA GLN A 47 6.96 3.30 3.21
C GLN A 47 7.73 2.58 2.09
N ILE A 48 7.05 1.80 1.25
CA ILE A 48 7.65 1.14 0.09
C ILE A 48 8.15 2.19 -0.90
N GLN A 49 7.28 3.16 -1.25
CA GLN A 49 7.62 4.23 -2.18
C GLN A 49 8.80 5.08 -1.67
N ASN A 50 8.87 5.39 -0.37
CA ASN A 50 10.01 6.12 0.21
C ASN A 50 11.31 5.32 0.19
N ASN A 51 11.24 3.99 0.41
CA ASN A 51 12.39 3.12 0.33
C ASN A 51 12.93 3.02 -1.10
N GLU A 52 12.08 2.84 -2.11
CA GLU A 52 12.51 2.86 -3.51
C GLU A 52 13.18 4.20 -3.90
N HIS A 53 12.65 5.30 -3.38
CA HIS A 53 13.20 6.64 -3.62
C HIS A 53 14.51 6.92 -2.87
N SER A 54 14.80 6.16 -1.81
CA SER A 54 16.04 6.26 -1.03
C SER A 54 17.13 5.31 -1.55
N THR A 55 16.75 4.13 -2.04
CA THR A 55 17.69 3.16 -2.63
C THR A 55 18.27 3.66 -3.96
N THR A 56 17.53 4.45 -4.73
CA THR A 56 18.02 5.06 -5.98
C THR A 56 19.08 6.15 -5.77
N LYS A 57 19.25 6.71 -4.56
CA LYS A 57 20.29 7.71 -4.28
C LYS A 57 21.67 7.13 -3.96
N ASN A 58 21.78 5.83 -3.73
CA ASN A 58 23.04 5.18 -3.32
C ASN A 58 23.65 4.24 -4.36
N ILE A 59 23.11 4.20 -5.59
CA ILE A 59 23.63 3.37 -6.70
C ILE A 59 24.29 4.18 -7.83
N VAL A 60 24.85 5.35 -7.51
CA VAL A 60 25.78 6.05 -8.40
C VAL A 60 27.07 6.25 -7.61
N THR A 61 27.96 5.27 -7.69
CA THR A 61 29.39 5.39 -7.38
C THR A 61 30.14 5.29 -8.69
#